data_AF-A0A8S8YU75-F1
#
_entry.id   AF-A0A8S8YU75-F1
#
_cell.length_a   1.000
_cell.length_b   1.000
_cell.length_c   1.000
_cell.angle_alpha   90.00
_cell.angle_beta   90.00
_cell.angle_gamma   90.00
#
_symmetry.space_group_name_H-M   'P 1'
#
loop_
_entity.id
_entity.type
_entity.pdbx_description
1 polymer ?
#
loop_
_entity_poly.entity_id
_entity_poly.type
_entity_poly.pdbx_seq_one_letter_code
_entity_poly.pdbx_strand_id
1 'polypeptide(L)'
;MEAEIVRLRTDGGGQDSVEKDGVRYVVMEVEAEMKALMSMLGELTRDPSNPTLAVLGTREGGGRIIVASTEGSLAEERHNAMEILNSISVHISGGGGGSRTMAQGGGSNPDGIPQALDSAREILGL
;
A
#
# COMPACT_ATOMS: atom_id res chain seq x y z
N MET A 1 21.78 15.87 4.18
CA MET A 1 20.61 14.99 4.41
C MET A 1 19.79 15.10 3.14
N GLU A 2 19.92 14.13 2.24
CA GLU A 2 19.22 14.15 0.96
C GLU A 2 17.73 13.91 1.23
N ALA A 3 16.90 14.90 0.95
CA ALA A 3 15.46 14.71 0.96
C ALA A 3 15.12 13.89 -0.29
N GLU A 4 14.78 12.62 -0.08
CA GLU A 4 14.25 11.75 -1.12
C GLU A 4 12.92 12.35 -1.59
N ILE A 5 12.89 12.86 -2.82
CA ILE A 5 11.69 13.50 -3.39
C ILE A 5 10.71 12.38 -3.74
N VAL A 6 9.71 12.16 -2.88
CA VAL A 6 8.61 11.25 -3.15
C VAL A 6 7.60 11.94 -4.06
N ARG A 7 7.42 11.45 -5.28
CA ARG A 7 6.40 11.98 -6.20
C ARG A 7 5.18 11.05 -6.24
N LEU A 8 4.02 11.63 -5.95
CA LEU A 8 2.73 10.94 -5.95
C LEU A 8 2.13 10.97 -7.36
N ARG A 9 1.67 9.81 -7.85
CA ARG A 9 0.80 9.73 -9.03
C ARG A 9 -0.65 9.58 -8.57
N THR A 10 -1.38 10.69 -8.60
CA THR A 10 -2.84 10.70 -8.38
C THR A 10 -3.53 10.79 -9.73
N ASP A 11 -4.04 9.67 -10.25
CA ASP A 11 -4.95 9.67 -11.39
C ASP A 11 -6.36 9.99 -10.86
N GLY A 12 -6.69 11.28 -10.73
CA GLY A 12 -7.97 11.76 -10.20
C GLY A 12 -7.84 12.46 -8.84
N GLY A 13 -8.14 13.76 -8.81
CA GLY A 13 -7.89 14.63 -7.68
C GLY A 13 -8.79 14.41 -6.46
N GLY A 14 -8.20 14.56 -5.28
CA GLY A 14 -8.92 14.74 -4.01
C GLY A 14 -8.36 13.85 -2.91
N GLN A 15 -7.59 14.46 -2.00
CA GLN A 15 -7.20 13.97 -0.66
C GLN A 15 -7.04 12.44 -0.56
N ASP A 16 -5.79 11.98 -0.64
CA ASP A 16 -5.25 10.62 -0.84
C ASP A 16 -5.66 9.49 0.15
N SER A 17 -6.87 9.54 0.68
CA SER A 17 -7.42 8.49 1.53
C SER A 17 -8.93 8.49 1.58
N VAL A 18 -9.50 7.29 1.63
CA VAL A 18 -10.93 7.05 1.85
C VAL A 18 -11.13 6.62 3.30
N GLU A 19 -12.09 7.19 4.03
CA GLU A 19 -12.49 6.70 5.35
C GLU A 19 -13.74 5.84 5.25
N LYS A 20 -13.70 4.64 5.84
CA LYS A 20 -14.81 3.69 5.85
C LYS A 20 -14.76 2.84 7.12
N ASP A 21 -15.89 2.74 7.81
CA ASP A 21 -16.06 1.91 9.02
C ASP A 21 -15.02 2.16 10.12
N GLY A 22 -14.56 3.41 10.27
CA GLY A 22 -13.55 3.81 11.25
C GLY A 22 -12.11 3.44 10.90
N VAL A 23 -11.86 3.04 9.64
CA VAL A 23 -10.53 2.82 9.09
C VAL A 23 -10.28 3.80 7.94
N ARG A 24 -9.10 4.40 7.94
CA ARG A 24 -8.58 5.21 6.84
C ARG A 24 -7.84 4.30 5.85
N TYR A 25 -8.17 4.39 4.58
CA TYR A 25 -7.57 3.60 3.51
C TYR A 25 -6.75 4.51 2.61
N VAL A 26 -5.49 4.13 2.38
CA VAL A 26 -4.57 4.85 1.49
C VAL A 26 -4.14 3.87 0.40
N VAL A 27 -4.52 4.12 -0.85
CA VAL A 27 -4.15 3.26 -1.98
C VAL A 27 -3.58 4.15 -3.09
N MET A 28 -2.29 4.02 -3.41
CA MET A 28 -1.62 4.92 -4.36
C MET A 28 -0.38 4.30 -5.02
N GLU A 29 -0.07 4.79 -6.22
CA GLU A 29 1.22 4.58 -6.88
C GLU A 29 2.18 5.70 -6.48
N VAL A 30 3.39 5.31 -6.07
CA VAL A 30 4.44 6.22 -5.61
C VAL A 30 5.65 6.04 -6.53
N GLU A 31 6.09 7.12 -7.17
CA GLU A 31 7.35 7.16 -7.92
C GLU A 31 8.51 7.34 -6.93
N ALA A 32 8.90 6.26 -6.26
CA ALA A 32 10.06 6.26 -5.38
C ALA A 32 10.61 4.85 -5.15
N GLU A 33 11.84 4.79 -4.64
CA GLU A 33 12.47 3.54 -4.24
C GLU A 33 11.85 2.96 -2.96
N MET A 34 12.15 1.68 -2.70
CA MET A 34 11.64 0.93 -1.54
C MET A 34 11.87 1.64 -0.20
N LYS A 35 13.00 2.33 -0.03
CA LYS A 35 13.31 3.06 1.20
C LYS A 35 12.29 4.17 1.49
N ALA A 36 11.93 4.95 0.47
CA ALA A 36 10.93 6.02 0.56
C ALA A 36 9.56 5.46 0.91
N LEU A 37 9.17 4.38 0.23
CA LEU A 37 7.87 3.72 0.47
C LEU A 37 7.77 3.26 1.92
N MET A 38 8.82 2.65 2.47
CA MET A 38 8.85 2.21 3.86
C MET A 38 8.77 3.39 4.84
N SER A 39 9.46 4.50 4.56
CA SER A 39 9.34 5.72 5.37
C SER A 39 7.91 6.27 5.35
N MET A 40 7.30 6.38 4.17
CA MET A 40 5.93 6.86 4.01
C MET A 40 4.93 5.94 4.73
N LEU A 41 5.07 4.62 4.61
CA LEU A 41 4.22 3.67 5.34
C LEU A 41 4.31 3.85 6.84
N GLY A 42 5.52 4.01 7.37
CA GLY A 42 5.73 4.29 8.79
C GLY A 42 5.01 5.56 9.23
N GLU A 43 5.05 6.62 8.43
CA GLU A 43 4.31 7.85 8.73
C GLU A 43 2.79 7.69 8.64
N LEU A 44 2.29 6.93 7.67
CA LEU A 44 0.86 6.69 7.48
C LEU A 44 0.25 5.79 8.55
N THR A 45 1.02 4.86 9.11
CA THR A 45 0.51 3.81 10.00
C THR A 45 0.92 3.97 11.48
N ARG A 46 1.61 5.06 11.85
CA ARG A 46 2.10 5.27 13.23
C ARG A 46 1.07 5.70 14.26
N ASP A 47 -0.10 6.20 13.86
CA ASP A 47 -1.07 6.83 14.77
C ASP A 47 -2.26 5.91 15.06
N PRO A 48 -2.36 5.29 16.27
CA PRO A 48 -3.48 4.43 16.64
C PRO A 48 -4.82 5.15 16.72
N SER A 49 -4.83 6.48 16.89
CA SER A 49 -6.06 7.29 16.88
C SER A 49 -6.62 7.50 15.48
N ASN A 50 -5.83 7.20 14.45
CA ASN A 50 -6.23 7.20 13.05
C ASN A 50 -5.91 5.84 12.40
N PRO A 51 -6.65 4.76 12.73
CA PRO A 51 -6.42 3.42 12.21
C PRO A 51 -6.33 3.44 10.68
N THR A 52 -5.14 3.17 10.13
CA THR A 52 -4.89 3.30 8.70
C THR A 52 -4.49 1.95 8.10
N LEU A 53 -5.07 1.60 6.95
CA LEU A 53 -4.57 0.57 6.05
C LEU A 53 -4.01 1.26 4.80
N ALA A 54 -2.71 1.07 4.54
CA ALA A 54 -2.02 1.62 3.39
C ALA A 54 -1.59 0.51 2.42
N VAL A 55 -1.83 0.71 1.13
CA VAL A 55 -1.40 -0.12 0.00
C VAL A 55 -0.64 0.79 -0.97
N LEU A 56 0.69 0.66 -0.99
CA LEU A 56 1.55 1.46 -1.86
C LEU A 56 2.16 0.57 -2.94
N GLY A 57 2.17 1.06 -4.17
CA GLY A 57 2.83 0.43 -5.31
C GLY A 57 3.91 1.32 -5.92
N THR A 58 5.00 0.74 -6.40
CA THR A 58 6.01 1.45 -7.21
C THR A 58 6.46 0.58 -8.38
N ARG A 59 6.87 1.25 -9.47
CA ARG A 59 7.52 0.63 -10.64
C ARG A 59 9.05 0.71 -10.57
N GLU A 60 9.57 1.44 -9.59
CA GLU A 60 11.01 1.63 -9.42
C GLU A 60 11.68 0.31 -9.00
N GLY A 61 12.62 -0.15 -9.83
CA GLY A 61 13.32 -1.41 -9.62
C GLY A 61 12.41 -2.64 -9.73
N GLY A 62 11.40 -2.59 -10.60
CA GLY A 62 10.40 -3.64 -10.85
C GLY A 62 9.03 -3.31 -10.25
N GLY A 63 8.04 -4.18 -10.46
CA GLY A 63 6.75 -4.04 -9.79
C GLY A 63 6.91 -4.38 -8.32
N ARG A 64 6.64 -3.44 -7.41
CA ARG A 64 6.72 -3.65 -5.96
C ARG A 64 5.47 -3.12 -5.28
N ILE A 65 4.96 -3.89 -4.34
CA ILE A 65 3.76 -3.53 -3.57
C ILE A 65 4.04 -3.77 -2.10
N ILE A 66 3.58 -2.87 -1.26
CA ILE A 66 3.63 -3.02 0.20
C ILE A 66 2.26 -2.68 0.77
N VAL A 67 1.80 -3.53 1.69
CA VAL A 67 0.56 -3.34 2.44
C VAL A 67 0.94 -3.23 3.90
N ALA A 68 0.45 -2.21 4.61
CA ALA A 68 0.62 -2.10 6.06
C ALA A 68 -0.63 -1.54 6.74
N SER A 69 -0.88 -1.99 7.97
CA SER A 69 -1.91 -1.47 8.85
C SER A 69 -1.31 -0.86 10.11
N THR A 70 -1.96 0.14 10.68
CA THR A 70 -1.66 0.62 12.04
C THR A 70 -1.81 -0.52 13.05
N GLU A 71 -0.74 -0.84 13.76
CA GLU A 71 -0.73 -1.92 14.75
C GLU A 71 -1.56 -1.56 15.99
N GLY A 72 -2.19 -2.57 16.61
CA GLY A 72 -3.04 -2.40 17.79
C GLY A 72 -4.31 -1.57 17.50
N SER A 73 -4.78 -1.58 16.25
CA SER A 73 -5.91 -0.75 15.81
C SER A 73 -6.96 -1.55 15.05
N LEU A 74 -8.10 -0.91 14.80
CA LEU A 74 -9.19 -1.47 14.02
C LEU A 74 -8.76 -1.90 12.60
N ALA A 75 -7.72 -1.27 12.03
CA ALA A 75 -7.20 -1.64 10.72
C ALA A 75 -6.58 -3.05 10.73
N GLU A 76 -5.78 -3.39 11.76
CA GLU A 76 -5.19 -4.72 11.95
C GLU A 76 -6.25 -5.80 12.28
N GLU A 77 -7.28 -5.42 13.05
CA GLU A 77 -8.36 -6.34 13.39
C GLU A 77 -9.15 -6.75 12.14
N ARG A 78 -9.46 -5.77 11.26
CA ARG A 78 -10.30 -5.98 10.08
C ARG A 78 -9.56 -6.57 8.88
N HIS A 79 -8.29 -6.27 8.72
CA HIS A 79 -7.54 -6.56 7.50
C HIS A 79 -6.32 -7.43 7.77
N ASN A 80 -5.98 -8.25 6.78
CA ASN A 80 -4.75 -9.03 6.78
C ASN A 80 -3.88 -8.57 5.60
N ALA A 81 -2.78 -7.87 5.89
CA ALA A 81 -1.87 -7.33 4.88
C ALA A 81 -1.33 -8.42 3.95
N MET A 82 -1.04 -9.61 4.47
CA MET A 82 -0.55 -10.74 3.69
C MET A 82 -1.60 -11.26 2.69
N GLU A 83 -2.86 -11.37 3.11
CA GLU A 83 -3.94 -11.86 2.24
C GLU A 83 -4.24 -10.87 1.12
N ILE A 84 -4.27 -9.57 1.44
CA ILE A 84 -4.45 -8.49 0.47
C ILE A 84 -3.30 -8.54 -0.55
N LEU A 85 -2.05 -8.56 -0.08
CA LEU A 85 -0.88 -8.61 -0.94
C LEU A 85 -0.91 -9.82 -1.89
N ASN A 86 -1.18 -11.02 -1.37
CA ASN A 86 -1.22 -12.24 -2.18
C ASN A 86 -2.30 -12.18 -3.26
N SER A 87 -3.40 -11.48 -3.00
CA SER A 87 -4.49 -11.32 -3.96
C SER A 87 -4.12 -10.39 -5.11
N ILE A 88 -3.30 -9.36 -4.85
CA ILE A 88 -2.96 -8.32 -5.84
C ILE A 88 -1.59 -8.50 -6.50
N SER A 89 -0.66 -9.25 -5.89
CA SER A 89 0.71 -9.42 -6.42
C SER A 89 0.75 -10.20 -7.74
N VAL A 90 -0.31 -10.95 -8.06
CA VAL A 90 -0.45 -11.67 -9.32
C VAL A 90 -0.40 -10.73 -10.53
N HIS A 91 -0.90 -9.50 -10.39
CA HIS A 91 -0.91 -8.51 -11.47
C HIS A 91 0.50 -8.04 -11.87
N ILE A 92 1.43 -8.04 -10.91
CA ILE A 92 2.83 -7.70 -11.15
C ILE A 92 3.69 -8.92 -11.52
N SER A 93 3.08 -10.07 -11.83
CA SER A 93 3.78 -11.35 -12.07
C SER A 93 4.71 -11.70 -10.90
N GLY A 94 4.22 -11.49 -9.67
CA GLY A 94 5.02 -11.52 -8.46
C GLY A 94 4.36 -12.26 -7.30
N GLY A 95 5.12 -12.35 -6.22
CA GLY A 95 4.70 -12.90 -4.94
C GLY A 95 5.30 -12.10 -3.80
N GLY A 96 5.04 -12.52 -2.57
CA GLY A 96 5.54 -11.80 -1.41
C GLY A 96 5.32 -12.54 -0.10
N GLY A 97 5.50 -11.81 0.99
CA GLY A 97 5.34 -12.32 2.34
C GLY A 97 5.40 -11.21 3.38
N GLY A 98 5.25 -11.58 4.65
CA GLY A 98 5.25 -10.64 5.76
C GLY A 98 4.48 -11.16 6.97
N SER A 99 3.91 -10.24 7.73
CA SER A 99 3.01 -10.48 8.85
C SER A 99 1.57 -10.12 8.48
N ARG A 100 0.67 -10.25 9.46
CA ARG A 100 -0.70 -9.76 9.35
C ARG A 100 -0.76 -8.23 9.20
N THR A 101 0.15 -7.50 9.84
CA THR A 101 0.16 -6.03 9.87
C THR A 101 0.99 -5.41 8.76
N MET A 102 1.93 -6.14 8.16
CA MET A 102 2.77 -5.63 7.10
C MET A 102 3.22 -6.75 6.16
N ALA A 103 3.00 -6.58 4.86
CA ALA A 103 3.44 -7.50 3.85
C ALA A 103 4.01 -6.77 2.63
N GLN A 104 5.03 -7.36 2.02
CA GLN A 104 5.70 -6.81 0.84
C GLN A 104 5.83 -7.86 -0.26
N GLY A 105 5.66 -7.42 -1.50
CA GLY A 105 5.75 -8.25 -2.69
C GLY A 105 6.49 -7.57 -3.83
N GLY A 106 7.07 -8.39 -4.69
CA GLY A 106 7.82 -7.95 -5.86
C GLY A 106 7.56 -8.86 -7.05
N GLY A 107 7.64 -8.30 -8.25
CA GLY A 107 7.34 -8.99 -9.48
C GLY A 107 8.03 -8.37 -10.70
N SER A 108 8.10 -9.15 -11.77
CA SER A 108 8.80 -8.76 -13.01
C SER A 108 7.97 -7.85 -13.92
N ASN A 109 6.68 -7.66 -13.63
CA ASN A 109 5.77 -6.82 -14.41
C ASN A 109 5.42 -5.51 -13.68
N PRO A 110 6.21 -4.43 -13.82
CA PRO A 110 5.89 -3.13 -13.22
C PRO A 110 4.62 -2.48 -13.77
N ASP A 111 4.25 -2.78 -15.02
CA ASP A 111 3.04 -2.20 -15.64
C ASP A 111 1.74 -2.77 -15.05
N GLY A 112 1.85 -3.82 -14.22
CA GLY A 112 0.73 -4.36 -13.43
C GLY A 112 0.37 -3.54 -12.19
N ILE A 113 1.16 -2.53 -11.81
CA ILE A 113 0.92 -1.74 -10.58
C ILE A 113 -0.46 -1.05 -10.56
N PRO A 114 -0.91 -0.35 -11.62
CA PRO A 114 -2.24 0.25 -11.62
C PRO A 114 -3.34 -0.80 -11.37
N GLN A 115 -3.28 -1.93 -12.08
CA GLN A 115 -4.25 -3.00 -11.92
C GLN A 115 -4.22 -3.62 -10.52
N ALA A 116 -3.04 -3.77 -9.92
CA ALA A 116 -2.91 -4.26 -8.56
C ALA A 116 -3.55 -3.32 -7.53
N LEU A 117 -3.36 -2.00 -7.70
CA LEU A 117 -3.95 -0.99 -6.83
C LEU A 117 -5.47 -0.89 -7.02
N ASP A 118 -5.96 -1.02 -8.24
CA ASP A 118 -7.41 -1.07 -8.51
C ASP A 118 -8.04 -2.33 -7.93
N SER A 119 -7.40 -3.49 -8.08
CA SER A 119 -7.84 -4.73 -7.44
C SER A 119 -7.85 -4.60 -5.90
N ALA A 120 -6.88 -3.90 -5.32
CA ALA A 120 -6.89 -3.60 -3.88
C ALA A 120 -8.10 -2.76 -3.48
N ARG A 121 -8.45 -1.72 -4.26
CA ARG A 121 -9.66 -0.91 -4.02
C ARG A 121 -10.92 -1.77 -4.10
N GLU A 122 -11.04 -2.64 -5.10
CA GLU A 122 -12.18 -3.55 -5.26
C GLU A 122 -12.34 -4.51 -4.06
N ILE A 123 -11.26 -5.16 -3.63
CA ILE A 123 -11.27 -6.10 -2.50
C ILE A 123 -11.65 -5.39 -1.19
N LEU A 124 -11.20 -4.14 -1.02
CA LEU A 124 -11.50 -3.30 0.15
C LEU A 124 -12.88 -2.62 0.04
N GLY A 125 -13.54 -2.71 -1.12
CA GLY A 125 -14.80 -2.07 -1.44
C GLY A 125 -14.72 -0.55 -1.33
N LEU A 126 -13.66 0.04 -1.89
CA LEU A 126 -13.41 1.48 -1.99
C LEU A 126 -13.90 2.05 -3.31
#